data_AF-A0A5C8CVN1-F1
#
_entry.id   AF-A0A5C8CVN1-F1
#
_cell.length_a   1.000
_cell.length_b   1.000
_cell.length_c   1.000
_cell.angle_alpha   90.00
_cell.angle_beta   90.00
_cell.angle_gamma   90.00
#
_symmetry.space_group_name_H-M   'P 1'
#
loop_
_entity.id
_entity.type
_entity.pdbx_description
1 polymer ?
#
loop_
_entity_poly.entity_id
_entity_poly.type
_entity_poly.pdbx_seq_one_letter_code
_entity_poly.pdbx_strand_id
1 'polypeptide(L)'
;GIASNNNTGTVLNTRINIANLSLQGITSASSQVKGAAAGATLTLDNAGETAGQNTAMASFTQVIALLNTEVGGRYLFSGRATDTPATQPADVILNGSGTQAGLTQLIDERAQADGTTGLGRTVISSPTPTSVTIGEDIAGSPFGLKLSAITSTLTGSTVTGPAPPAAPPGAPSEMSVDLGATNPSDGERVRFTFTLPDGTSETITLTATTSTPVPDGSFAIGADSTATAANLNAALNTAVGTLANTSLVAASAVAASDNFFSSSPPLRVDTSTNPPVALRNGTSTDTVSWYTGESGTDPARGTAVAGIDDSITVQYGARANEQAFVEALKNIAVYAAVTTNASNPNANAQLTALNSRMVDNLAVHPGQQSIQDIQADFAGAQAAIQTAKERQTQTGSVAQAMLDTIQGIDDNEVAAKILALQTSLQASYQTTASLYQMSLVKFL
;
A
#
# COMPACT_ATOMS: atom_id res chain seq x y z
N GLY A 1 16.93 -31.36 -22.10
CA GLY A 1 17.46 -30.21 -21.34
C GLY A 1 17.06 -28.91 -22.00
N ILE A 2 17.79 -28.46 -23.01
CA ILE A 2 17.70 -27.10 -23.60
C ILE A 2 16.26 -26.69 -24.01
N ALA A 3 15.52 -27.52 -24.75
CA ALA A 3 14.16 -27.17 -25.18
C ALA A 3 13.18 -26.99 -24.01
N SER A 4 13.32 -27.79 -22.94
CA SER A 4 12.50 -27.68 -21.72
C SER A 4 12.83 -26.42 -20.93
N ASN A 5 14.12 -26.06 -20.85
CA ASN A 5 14.58 -24.85 -20.16
C ASN A 5 14.15 -23.58 -20.91
N ASN A 6 14.24 -23.58 -22.25
CA ASN A 6 13.71 -22.49 -23.09
C ASN A 6 12.20 -22.30 -22.96
N ASN A 7 11.43 -23.39 -22.87
CA ASN A 7 9.99 -23.32 -22.65
C ASN A 7 9.68 -22.73 -21.26
N THR A 8 10.43 -23.15 -20.23
CA THR A 8 10.33 -22.60 -18.87
C THR A 8 10.61 -21.11 -18.85
N GLY A 9 11.72 -20.66 -19.45
CA GLY A 9 12.05 -19.23 -19.56
C GLY A 9 10.98 -18.41 -20.28
N THR A 10 10.36 -18.97 -21.34
CA THR A 10 9.26 -18.32 -22.06
C THR A 10 8.03 -18.13 -21.18
N VAL A 11 7.59 -19.19 -20.48
CA VAL A 11 6.43 -19.13 -19.57
C VAL A 11 6.68 -18.15 -18.42
N LEU A 12 7.88 -18.15 -17.84
CA LEU A 12 8.26 -17.20 -16.79
C LEU A 12 8.21 -15.76 -17.29
N ASN A 13 8.75 -15.49 -18.48
CA ASN A 13 8.74 -14.15 -19.04
C ASN A 13 7.30 -13.66 -19.30
N THR A 14 6.41 -14.53 -19.80
CA THR A 14 4.98 -14.21 -19.94
C THR A 14 4.35 -13.87 -18.58
N ARG A 15 4.62 -14.66 -17.53
CA ARG A 15 4.09 -14.40 -16.18
C ARG A 15 4.60 -13.09 -15.61
N ILE A 16 5.91 -12.81 -15.74
CA ILE A 16 6.51 -11.56 -15.26
C ILE A 16 5.95 -10.35 -16.03
N ASN A 17 5.74 -10.48 -17.34
CA ASN A 17 5.12 -9.41 -18.14
C ASN A 17 3.68 -9.12 -17.68
N ILE A 18 2.88 -10.15 -17.39
CA ILE A 18 1.51 -9.97 -16.89
C ILE A 18 1.51 -9.38 -15.47
N ALA A 19 2.45 -9.80 -14.62
CA ALA A 19 2.65 -9.18 -13.31
C ALA A 19 2.97 -7.69 -13.49
N ASN A 20 3.95 -7.34 -14.33
CA ASN A 20 4.31 -5.94 -14.63
C ASN A 20 3.15 -5.11 -15.20
N LEU A 21 2.28 -5.70 -16.03
CA LEU A 21 1.06 -5.03 -16.50
C LEU A 21 0.09 -4.75 -15.33
N SER A 22 -0.04 -5.70 -14.41
CA SER A 22 -0.86 -5.53 -13.21
C SER A 22 -0.30 -4.41 -12.32
N LEU A 23 1.01 -4.35 -12.11
CA LEU A 23 1.70 -3.29 -11.36
C LEU A 23 1.51 -1.90 -11.99
N GLN A 24 1.55 -1.82 -13.32
CA GLN A 24 1.26 -0.59 -14.06
C GLN A 24 -0.19 -0.15 -13.88
N GLY A 25 -1.12 -1.11 -13.89
CA GLY A 25 -2.54 -0.85 -13.62
C GLY A 25 -2.78 -0.32 -12.21
N ILE A 26 -2.13 -0.90 -11.19
CA ILE A 26 -2.23 -0.44 -9.80
C ILE A 26 -1.65 0.98 -9.64
N THR A 27 -0.49 1.24 -10.25
CA THR A 27 0.11 2.59 -10.27
C THR A 27 -0.81 3.60 -10.93
N SER A 28 -1.43 3.22 -12.06
CA SER A 28 -2.37 4.07 -12.79
C SER A 28 -3.63 4.36 -11.97
N ALA A 29 -4.19 3.35 -11.31
CA ALA A 29 -5.34 3.50 -10.42
C ALA A 29 -5.02 4.44 -9.24
N SER A 30 -3.85 4.27 -8.61
CA SER A 30 -3.40 5.14 -7.51
C SER A 30 -3.25 6.59 -7.97
N SER A 31 -2.66 6.81 -9.15
CA SER A 31 -2.52 8.15 -9.75
C SER A 31 -3.88 8.76 -10.10
N GLN A 32 -4.81 7.97 -10.62
CA GLN A 32 -6.17 8.42 -10.93
C GLN A 32 -6.91 8.85 -9.67
N VAL A 33 -6.83 8.06 -8.59
CA VAL A 33 -7.45 8.39 -7.30
C VAL A 33 -6.83 9.65 -6.69
N LYS A 34 -5.50 9.77 -6.73
CA LYS A 34 -4.80 10.98 -6.29
C LYS A 34 -5.27 12.22 -7.06
N GLY A 35 -5.36 12.14 -8.39
CA GLY A 35 -5.87 13.22 -9.23
C GLY A 35 -7.33 13.56 -8.93
N ALA A 36 -8.15 12.53 -8.68
CA ALA A 36 -9.54 12.68 -8.32
C ALA A 36 -9.71 13.36 -6.95
N ALA A 37 -8.89 13.03 -5.95
CA ALA A 37 -8.88 13.70 -4.64
C ALA A 37 -8.41 15.16 -4.75
N ALA A 38 -7.37 15.44 -5.55
CA ALA A 38 -6.86 16.79 -5.75
C ALA A 38 -7.84 17.72 -6.48
N GLY A 39 -8.63 17.18 -7.40
CA GLY A 39 -9.59 17.93 -8.23
C GLY A 39 -11.07 17.72 -7.87
N ALA A 40 -11.37 17.02 -6.77
CA ALA A 40 -12.74 16.65 -6.43
C ALA A 40 -13.63 17.89 -6.21
N THR A 41 -14.75 17.93 -6.91
CA THR A 41 -15.86 18.80 -6.51
C THR A 41 -16.50 18.21 -5.25
N LEU A 42 -16.77 19.06 -4.25
CA LEU A 42 -17.41 18.65 -2.99
C LEU A 42 -18.93 18.48 -3.12
N THR A 43 -19.42 18.34 -4.35
CA THR A 43 -20.83 18.08 -4.64
C THR A 43 -21.14 16.62 -4.36
N LEU A 44 -22.03 16.38 -3.41
CA LEU A 44 -22.48 15.06 -3.02
C LEU A 44 -23.63 14.60 -3.92
N ASP A 45 -23.61 13.33 -4.30
CA ASP A 45 -24.75 12.65 -4.89
C ASP A 45 -25.76 12.18 -3.83
N ASN A 46 -26.78 11.44 -4.26
CA ASN A 46 -27.83 10.92 -3.36
C ASN A 46 -27.32 9.85 -2.39
N ALA A 47 -26.15 9.25 -2.64
CA ALA A 47 -25.50 8.30 -1.75
C ALA A 47 -24.56 8.98 -0.73
N GLY A 48 -24.39 10.30 -0.83
CA GLY A 48 -23.47 11.03 0.06
C GLY A 48 -22.01 10.90 -0.37
N GLU A 49 -21.77 10.62 -1.65
CA GLU A 49 -20.45 10.45 -2.24
C GLU A 49 -20.13 11.58 -3.23
N THR A 50 -18.85 11.90 -3.37
CA THR A 50 -18.34 12.79 -4.42
C THR A 50 -17.98 12.00 -5.67
N ALA A 51 -17.84 12.68 -6.81
CA ALA A 51 -17.31 12.05 -8.04
C ALA A 51 -15.90 11.45 -7.84
N GLY A 52 -15.11 12.02 -6.92
CA GLY A 52 -13.79 11.49 -6.58
C GLY A 52 -13.87 10.15 -5.85
N GLN A 53 -14.83 9.98 -4.95
CA GLN A 53 -15.05 8.74 -4.22
C GLN A 53 -15.62 7.63 -5.12
N ASN A 54 -16.53 7.98 -6.03
CA ASN A 54 -16.98 7.09 -7.11
C ASN A 54 -15.81 6.60 -7.98
N THR A 55 -14.86 7.49 -8.31
CA THR A 55 -13.62 7.11 -9.01
C THR A 55 -12.78 6.17 -8.17
N ALA A 56 -12.65 6.44 -6.87
CA ALA A 56 -11.93 5.58 -5.94
C ALA A 56 -12.52 4.17 -5.85
N MET A 57 -13.85 4.04 -5.83
CA MET A 57 -14.54 2.74 -5.83
C MET A 57 -14.23 1.93 -7.10
N ALA A 58 -14.29 2.56 -8.26
CA ALA A 58 -13.94 1.92 -9.52
C ALA A 58 -12.46 1.51 -9.56
N SER A 59 -11.56 2.39 -9.13
CA SER A 59 -10.12 2.11 -9.02
C SER A 59 -9.83 1.00 -8.00
N PHE A 60 -10.53 0.96 -6.87
CA PHE A 60 -10.40 -0.09 -5.86
C PHE A 60 -10.75 -1.46 -6.43
N THR A 61 -11.92 -1.54 -7.07
CA THR A 61 -12.40 -2.76 -7.74
C THR A 61 -11.39 -3.24 -8.79
N GLN A 62 -10.84 -2.31 -9.58
CA GLN A 62 -9.81 -2.61 -10.56
C GLN A 62 -8.52 -3.14 -9.90
N VAL A 63 -8.04 -2.51 -8.83
CA VAL A 63 -6.84 -2.95 -8.10
C VAL A 63 -7.03 -4.37 -7.55
N ILE A 64 -8.18 -4.67 -6.94
CA ILE A 64 -8.51 -6.02 -6.47
C ILE A 64 -8.50 -7.04 -7.61
N ALA A 65 -9.08 -6.69 -8.76
CA ALA A 65 -9.06 -7.56 -9.95
C ALA A 65 -7.62 -7.82 -10.44
N LEU A 66 -6.77 -6.79 -10.46
CA LEU A 66 -5.36 -6.91 -10.86
C LEU A 66 -4.55 -7.77 -9.88
N LEU A 67 -4.77 -7.62 -8.56
CA LEU A 67 -4.16 -8.47 -7.54
C LEU A 67 -4.63 -9.93 -7.61
N ASN A 68 -5.85 -10.16 -8.11
CA ASN A 68 -6.39 -11.50 -8.38
C ASN A 68 -6.11 -11.98 -9.81
N THR A 69 -5.09 -11.45 -10.50
CA THR A 69 -4.72 -11.93 -11.83
C THR A 69 -4.22 -13.37 -11.81
N GLU A 70 -4.76 -14.19 -12.71
CA GLU A 70 -4.45 -15.60 -12.87
C GLU A 70 -3.73 -15.87 -14.21
N VAL A 71 -2.66 -16.68 -14.19
CA VAL A 71 -1.94 -17.11 -15.41
C VAL A 71 -1.73 -18.62 -15.40
N GLY A 72 -2.54 -19.31 -16.21
CA GLY A 72 -2.47 -20.76 -16.38
C GLY A 72 -2.81 -21.52 -15.10
N GLY A 73 -3.96 -21.24 -14.50
CA GLY A 73 -4.44 -21.93 -13.29
C GLY A 73 -3.85 -21.43 -11.98
N ARG A 74 -3.04 -20.36 -12.00
CA ARG A 74 -2.28 -19.90 -10.82
C ARG A 74 -2.35 -18.39 -10.64
N TYR A 75 -2.72 -17.95 -9.45
CA TYR A 75 -2.73 -16.55 -9.05
C TYR A 75 -1.31 -16.01 -8.85
N LEU A 76 -1.04 -14.83 -9.44
CA LEU A 76 0.31 -14.26 -9.45
C LEU A 76 0.74 -13.68 -8.10
N PHE A 77 -0.21 -13.14 -7.33
CA PHE A 77 0.06 -12.38 -6.09
C PHE A 77 -0.36 -13.13 -4.81
N SER A 78 -0.62 -14.44 -4.91
CA SER A 78 -1.06 -15.26 -3.77
C SER A 78 0.10 -15.94 -3.02
N GLY A 79 1.36 -15.55 -3.32
CA GLY A 79 2.54 -16.21 -2.81
C GLY A 79 2.57 -17.69 -3.21
N ARG A 80 2.77 -18.57 -2.23
CA ARG A 80 2.75 -20.04 -2.44
C ARG A 80 1.34 -20.63 -2.58
N ALA A 81 0.29 -19.90 -2.19
CA ALA A 81 -1.10 -20.35 -2.28
C ALA A 81 -1.67 -20.15 -3.70
N THR A 82 -1.04 -20.74 -4.71
CA THR A 82 -1.30 -20.41 -6.12
C THR A 82 -2.72 -20.70 -6.60
N ASP A 83 -3.44 -21.56 -5.90
CA ASP A 83 -4.76 -22.06 -6.31
C ASP A 83 -5.91 -21.30 -5.63
N THR A 84 -5.62 -20.18 -4.97
CA THR A 84 -6.61 -19.32 -4.29
C THR A 84 -6.34 -17.86 -4.68
N PRO A 85 -7.39 -17.05 -4.92
CA PRO A 85 -7.23 -15.61 -5.11
C PRO A 85 -6.36 -14.99 -4.03
N ALA A 86 -5.60 -13.97 -4.37
CA ALA A 86 -4.74 -13.28 -3.42
C ALA A 86 -5.56 -12.47 -2.40
N THR A 87 -6.75 -12.00 -2.80
CA THR A 87 -7.60 -11.12 -2.01
C THR A 87 -9.07 -11.54 -2.07
N GLN A 88 -9.83 -11.18 -1.04
CA GLN A 88 -11.29 -11.21 -1.08
C GLN A 88 -11.87 -10.27 -2.17
N PRO A 89 -13.12 -10.49 -2.61
CA PRO A 89 -13.80 -9.54 -3.51
C PRO A 89 -13.90 -8.14 -2.90
N ALA A 90 -13.86 -7.09 -3.74
CA ALA A 90 -13.89 -5.69 -3.30
C ALA A 90 -15.10 -5.38 -2.41
N ASP A 91 -16.29 -5.85 -2.78
CA ASP A 91 -17.51 -5.68 -1.99
C ASP A 91 -17.41 -6.32 -0.59
N VAL A 92 -16.86 -7.53 -0.50
CA VAL A 92 -16.64 -8.20 0.79
C VAL A 92 -15.62 -7.46 1.64
N ILE A 93 -14.56 -6.91 1.02
CA ILE A 93 -13.55 -6.14 1.72
C ILE A 93 -14.16 -4.86 2.33
N LEU A 94 -14.97 -4.13 1.56
CA LEU A 94 -15.54 -2.86 2.01
C LEU A 94 -16.72 -3.06 2.96
N ASN A 95 -17.67 -3.91 2.58
CA ASN A 95 -18.97 -4.02 3.24
C ASN A 95 -19.08 -5.21 4.20
N GLY A 96 -18.14 -6.14 4.15
CA GLY A 96 -18.17 -7.33 4.99
C GLY A 96 -18.96 -8.49 4.37
N SER A 97 -19.14 -9.55 5.15
CA SER A 97 -19.95 -10.71 4.74
C SER A 97 -20.54 -11.42 5.95
N GLY A 98 -21.87 -11.57 6.00
CA GLY A 98 -22.55 -12.21 7.13
C GLY A 98 -22.26 -11.49 8.45
N THR A 99 -21.54 -12.16 9.37
CA THR A 99 -21.12 -11.59 10.66
C THR A 99 -19.75 -10.91 10.60
N GLN A 100 -19.03 -11.02 9.49
CA GLN A 100 -17.72 -10.43 9.32
C GLN A 100 -17.85 -8.96 8.94
N ALA A 101 -17.29 -8.07 9.75
CA ALA A 101 -17.20 -6.65 9.46
C ALA A 101 -16.17 -6.38 8.33
N GLY A 102 -16.56 -5.55 7.36
CA GLY A 102 -15.66 -4.96 6.37
C GLY A 102 -15.17 -3.58 6.78
N LEU A 103 -14.37 -2.95 5.91
CA LEU A 103 -13.75 -1.65 6.17
C LEU A 103 -14.73 -0.56 6.60
N THR A 104 -15.90 -0.45 5.97
CA THR A 104 -16.89 0.61 6.27
C THR A 104 -17.34 0.56 7.73
N GLN A 105 -17.63 -0.65 8.24
CA GLN A 105 -18.00 -0.82 9.64
C GLN A 105 -16.84 -0.48 10.59
N LEU A 106 -15.61 -0.84 10.22
CA LEU A 106 -14.42 -0.52 11.03
C LEU A 106 -14.14 0.99 11.08
N ILE A 107 -14.40 1.72 10.00
CA ILE A 107 -14.34 3.19 9.96
C ILE A 107 -15.33 3.78 10.97
N ASP A 108 -16.58 3.28 10.99
CA ASP A 108 -17.61 3.76 11.92
C ASP A 108 -17.27 3.44 13.38
N GLU A 109 -16.81 2.22 13.66
CA GLU A 109 -16.37 1.80 14.99
C GLU A 109 -15.21 2.67 15.49
N ARG A 110 -14.24 2.94 14.60
CA ARG A 110 -13.09 3.78 14.91
C ARG A 110 -13.51 5.23 15.14
N ALA A 111 -14.40 5.79 14.31
CA ALA A 111 -14.91 7.15 14.47
C ALA A 111 -15.64 7.36 15.81
N GLN A 112 -16.40 6.36 16.26
CA GLN A 112 -17.03 6.39 17.58
C GLN A 112 -15.99 6.33 18.70
N ALA A 113 -15.01 5.44 18.58
CA ALA A 113 -13.94 5.31 19.57
C ALA A 113 -13.06 6.57 19.66
N ASP A 114 -12.80 7.24 18.54
CA ASP A 114 -12.06 8.50 18.44
C ASP A 114 -12.91 9.73 18.87
N GLY A 115 -14.20 9.56 19.16
CA GLY A 115 -15.05 10.62 19.70
C GLY A 115 -15.29 11.79 18.73
N THR A 116 -15.46 11.48 17.44
CA THR A 116 -15.57 12.45 16.35
C THR A 116 -16.80 13.37 16.42
N THR A 117 -17.82 13.02 17.20
CA THR A 117 -19.01 13.85 17.43
C THR A 117 -18.88 14.76 18.66
N GLY A 118 -17.81 14.62 19.44
CA GLY A 118 -17.56 15.37 20.68
C GLY A 118 -16.31 16.23 20.58
N LEU A 119 -15.49 16.20 21.63
CA LEU A 119 -14.20 16.90 21.69
C LEU A 119 -13.02 15.98 21.34
N GLY A 120 -13.26 14.89 20.59
CA GLY A 120 -12.18 14.01 20.12
C GLY A 120 -11.39 13.34 21.26
N ARG A 121 -12.09 12.84 22.28
CA ARG A 121 -11.49 12.22 23.49
C ARG A 121 -10.64 13.20 24.33
N THR A 122 -11.00 14.48 24.32
CA THR A 122 -10.41 15.49 25.22
C THR A 122 -11.45 16.08 26.18
N VAL A 123 -10.96 16.60 27.29
CA VAL A 123 -11.75 17.28 28.32
C VAL A 123 -11.14 18.66 28.55
N ILE A 124 -11.96 19.71 28.42
CA ILE A 124 -11.54 21.09 28.67
C ILE A 124 -12.10 21.55 30.02
N SER A 125 -11.25 22.12 30.87
CA SER A 125 -11.61 22.59 32.21
C SER A 125 -10.92 23.90 32.56
N SER A 126 -11.35 24.52 33.66
CA SER A 126 -10.74 25.73 34.23
C SER A 126 -10.36 25.46 35.70
N PRO A 127 -9.17 24.90 35.97
CA PRO A 127 -8.78 24.50 37.32
C PRO A 127 -8.56 25.69 38.26
N THR A 128 -8.27 26.88 37.72
CA THR A 128 -8.24 28.16 38.43
C THR A 128 -9.08 29.20 37.66
N PRO A 129 -9.45 30.34 38.28
CA PRO A 129 -10.20 31.39 37.59
C PRO A 129 -9.51 31.95 36.34
N THR A 130 -8.19 31.91 36.28
CA THR A 130 -7.37 32.49 35.19
C THR A 130 -6.76 31.44 34.26
N SER A 131 -7.04 30.15 34.48
CA SER A 131 -6.48 29.06 33.68
C SER A 131 -7.51 28.30 32.86
N VAL A 132 -7.02 27.79 31.72
CA VAL A 132 -7.71 26.86 30.84
C VAL A 132 -6.81 25.66 30.64
N THR A 133 -7.35 24.47 30.86
CA THR A 133 -6.65 23.19 30.68
C THR A 133 -7.41 22.33 29.69
N ILE A 134 -6.69 21.64 28.82
CA ILE A 134 -7.20 20.58 27.97
C ILE A 134 -6.44 19.29 28.28
N GLY A 135 -7.16 18.23 28.61
CA GLY A 135 -6.63 16.91 28.93
C GLY A 135 -7.15 15.85 27.98
N GLU A 136 -6.39 14.76 27.82
CA GLU A 136 -6.96 13.52 27.30
C GLU A 136 -7.96 12.94 28.31
N ASP A 137 -8.99 12.25 27.83
CA ASP A 137 -10.00 11.68 28.73
C ASP A 137 -9.48 10.45 29.50
N ILE A 138 -8.61 9.65 28.89
CA ILE A 138 -8.07 8.40 29.42
C ILE A 138 -6.59 8.26 29.05
N ALA A 139 -5.75 8.05 30.05
CA ALA A 139 -4.32 7.83 29.88
C ALA A 139 -4.03 6.58 29.02
N GLY A 140 -3.17 6.73 28.01
CA GLY A 140 -2.69 5.62 27.19
C GLY A 140 -3.70 5.06 26.18
N SER A 141 -4.91 5.64 26.08
CA SER A 141 -5.87 5.29 25.03
C SER A 141 -5.25 5.55 23.65
N PRO A 142 -5.41 4.68 22.64
CA PRO A 142 -4.95 4.95 21.28
C PRO A 142 -5.91 5.83 20.48
N PHE A 143 -6.97 6.33 21.10
CA PHE A 143 -8.09 6.99 20.42
C PHE A 143 -8.10 8.51 20.64
N GLY A 144 -8.67 9.21 19.65
CA GLY A 144 -8.93 10.64 19.63
C GLY A 144 -7.70 11.50 19.39
N LEU A 145 -7.81 12.77 19.76
CA LEU A 145 -6.73 13.76 19.66
C LEU A 145 -5.70 13.50 20.76
N LYS A 146 -4.41 13.46 20.38
CA LYS A 146 -3.29 13.37 21.32
C LYS A 146 -2.62 14.72 21.50
N LEU A 147 -2.31 15.06 22.74
CA LEU A 147 -1.76 16.38 23.07
C LEU A 147 -0.25 16.40 22.76
N SER A 148 0.16 17.28 21.85
CA SER A 148 1.55 17.32 21.36
C SER A 148 2.33 18.50 21.93
N ALA A 149 1.81 19.72 21.81
CA ALA A 149 2.49 20.92 22.29
C ALA A 149 1.54 22.09 22.54
N ILE A 150 1.94 22.99 23.44
CA ILE A 150 1.30 24.30 23.63
C ILE A 150 2.36 25.39 23.58
N THR A 151 2.06 26.50 22.90
CA THR A 151 2.89 27.71 22.89
C THR A 151 2.03 28.94 23.07
N SER A 152 2.56 29.99 23.71
CA SER A 152 1.82 31.22 24.00
C SER A 152 2.71 32.44 23.79
N THR A 153 2.11 33.51 23.24
CA THR A 153 2.65 34.87 23.24
C THR A 153 1.80 35.80 24.11
N LEU A 154 0.85 35.25 24.88
CA LEU A 154 -0.04 36.03 25.73
C LEU A 154 0.76 36.65 26.89
N THR A 155 0.71 37.97 27.02
CA THR A 155 1.42 38.72 28.04
C THR A 155 1.02 38.23 29.43
N GLY A 156 2.01 37.94 30.29
CA GLY A 156 1.79 37.49 31.67
C GLY A 156 1.36 36.03 31.80
N SER A 157 1.17 35.31 30.68
CA SER A 157 0.73 33.92 30.72
C SER A 157 1.86 32.94 31.04
N THR A 158 1.50 31.83 31.68
CA THR A 158 2.35 30.65 31.82
C THR A 158 1.68 29.47 31.15
N VAL A 159 2.45 28.69 30.38
CA VAL A 159 1.94 27.47 29.73
C VAL A 159 2.63 26.25 30.31
N THR A 160 1.86 25.18 30.48
CA THR A 160 2.37 23.86 30.87
C THR A 160 2.11 22.89 29.71
N GLY A 161 3.19 22.33 29.17
CA GLY A 161 3.14 21.35 28.09
C GLY A 161 2.66 19.97 28.55
N PRO A 162 2.31 19.09 27.60
CA PRO A 162 1.86 17.75 27.93
C PRO A 162 2.98 16.96 28.59
N ALA A 163 2.71 16.45 29.79
CA ALA A 163 3.57 15.43 30.38
C ALA A 163 3.36 14.10 29.61
N PRO A 164 4.40 13.26 29.44
CA PRO A 164 4.21 11.92 28.91
C PRO A 164 3.10 11.21 29.70
N PRO A 165 2.15 10.54 29.04
CA PRO A 165 1.10 9.83 29.76
C PRO A 165 1.77 8.80 30.66
N ALA A 166 1.50 8.83 31.96
CA ALA A 166 2.00 7.81 32.85
C ALA A 166 1.41 6.46 32.42
N ALA A 167 2.21 5.38 32.48
CA ALA A 167 1.73 4.04 32.14
C ALA A 167 0.46 3.72 32.96
N PRO A 168 -0.60 3.14 32.36
CA PRO A 168 -1.85 2.87 33.06
C PRO A 168 -1.60 2.10 34.39
N PRO A 169 -2.14 2.55 35.54
CA PRO A 169 -3.07 3.66 35.74
C PRO A 169 -2.33 4.99 36.01
N GLY A 170 -1.96 5.71 34.95
CA GLY A 170 -1.38 7.04 35.02
C GLY A 170 -2.43 8.14 34.88
N ALA A 171 -2.11 9.37 35.30
CA ALA A 171 -2.92 10.53 34.96
C ALA A 171 -2.88 10.76 33.43
N PRO A 172 -4.00 11.15 32.80
CA PRO A 172 -4.00 11.55 31.38
C PRO A 172 -3.05 12.73 31.14
N SER A 173 -2.53 12.83 29.92
CA SER A 173 -1.75 14.00 29.50
C SER A 173 -2.63 15.24 29.42
N GLU A 174 -2.10 16.39 29.86
CA GLU A 174 -2.82 17.67 29.86
C GLU A 174 -1.91 18.81 29.39
N MET A 175 -2.50 19.82 28.75
CA MET A 175 -1.87 21.10 28.43
C MET A 175 -2.67 22.22 29.07
N SER A 176 -1.98 23.21 29.63
CA SER A 176 -2.66 24.33 30.28
C SER A 176 -2.03 25.67 29.93
N VAL A 177 -2.86 26.71 30.00
CA VAL A 177 -2.45 28.11 29.97
C VAL A 177 -3.11 28.84 31.13
N ASP A 178 -2.31 29.49 31.96
CA ASP A 178 -2.77 30.42 33.00
C ASP A 178 -2.44 31.84 32.55
N LEU A 179 -3.43 32.71 32.42
CA LEU A 179 -3.28 34.10 31.99
C LEU A 179 -2.62 34.99 33.05
N GLY A 180 -2.54 34.54 34.30
CA GLY A 180 -2.00 35.33 35.39
C GLY A 180 -2.83 36.59 35.68
N ALA A 181 -2.17 37.61 36.25
CA ALA A 181 -2.86 38.82 36.75
C ALA A 181 -3.12 39.90 35.68
N THR A 182 -2.52 39.78 34.49
CA THR A 182 -2.58 40.81 33.44
C THR A 182 -3.24 40.23 32.20
N ASN A 183 -4.21 40.97 31.64
CA ASN A 183 -4.82 40.57 30.37
C ASN A 183 -3.80 40.58 29.22
N PRO A 184 -3.96 39.68 28.23
CA PRO A 184 -3.19 39.75 26.99
C PRO A 184 -3.51 41.00 26.19
N SER A 185 -2.58 41.37 25.31
CA SER A 185 -2.79 42.43 24.31
C SER A 185 -3.54 41.92 23.09
N ASP A 186 -4.26 42.81 22.40
CA ASP A 186 -4.93 42.50 21.13
C ASP A 186 -3.91 41.94 20.11
N GLY A 187 -4.25 40.82 19.47
CA GLY A 187 -3.42 40.15 18.47
C GLY A 187 -2.45 39.08 19.03
N GLU A 188 -2.26 38.99 20.34
CA GLU A 188 -1.47 37.92 20.96
C GLU A 188 -2.15 36.55 20.84
N ARG A 189 -1.38 35.46 20.87
CA ARG A 189 -1.87 34.13 20.49
C ARG A 189 -1.47 33.04 21.47
N VAL A 190 -2.32 32.04 21.56
CA VAL A 190 -2.00 30.72 22.13
C VAL A 190 -2.25 29.65 21.07
N ARG A 191 -1.36 28.66 20.98
CA ARG A 191 -1.42 27.57 20.01
C ARG A 191 -1.43 26.24 20.73
N PHE A 192 -2.37 25.38 20.36
CA PHE A 192 -2.49 24.00 20.84
C PHE A 192 -2.27 23.06 19.66
N THR A 193 -1.24 22.23 19.71
CA THR A 193 -0.90 21.26 18.68
C THR A 193 -1.31 19.87 19.13
N PHE A 194 -2.00 19.17 18.24
CA PHE A 194 -2.51 17.82 18.44
C PHE A 194 -1.90 16.87 17.42
N THR A 195 -1.66 15.62 17.82
CA THR A 195 -1.41 14.51 16.91
C THR A 195 -2.71 13.74 16.71
N LEU A 196 -3.06 13.48 15.46
CA LEU A 196 -4.27 12.77 15.07
C LEU A 196 -3.99 11.26 14.92
N PRO A 197 -5.03 10.40 14.90
CA PRO A 197 -4.86 8.94 14.83
C PRO A 197 -4.08 8.39 13.62
N ASP A 198 -4.03 9.13 12.52
CA ASP A 198 -3.28 8.79 11.30
C ASP A 198 -1.81 9.27 11.34
N GLY A 199 -1.36 9.81 12.47
CA GLY A 199 -0.01 10.36 12.67
C GLY A 199 0.17 11.80 12.18
N THR A 200 -0.83 12.41 11.55
CA THR A 200 -0.77 13.83 11.15
C THR A 200 -0.86 14.75 12.37
N SER A 201 -0.46 16.00 12.20
CA SER A 201 -0.53 17.01 13.27
C SER A 201 -1.38 18.20 12.84
N GLU A 202 -2.22 18.69 13.77
CA GLU A 202 -3.10 19.83 13.58
C GLU A 202 -2.84 20.85 14.69
N THR A 203 -2.91 22.14 14.36
CA THR A 203 -2.68 23.21 15.35
C THR A 203 -3.84 24.19 15.39
N ILE A 204 -4.49 24.27 16.55
CA ILE A 204 -5.47 25.30 16.85
C ILE A 204 -4.72 26.55 17.30
N THR A 205 -4.95 27.67 16.61
CA THR A 205 -4.43 28.99 17.01
C THR A 205 -5.58 29.88 17.44
N LEU A 206 -5.56 30.34 18.69
CA LEU A 206 -6.54 31.27 19.24
C LEU A 206 -5.90 32.64 19.49
N THR A 207 -6.56 33.69 19.02
CA THR A 207 -6.05 35.07 19.06
C THR A 207 -6.85 35.90 20.05
N ALA A 208 -6.18 36.57 20.99
CA ALA A 208 -6.82 37.54 21.87
C ALA A 208 -7.29 38.75 21.07
N THR A 209 -8.52 39.22 21.27
CA THR A 209 -8.99 40.41 20.57
C THR A 209 -9.92 41.34 21.34
N THR A 210 -9.88 42.63 21.00
CA THR A 210 -10.86 43.65 21.40
C THR A 210 -11.97 43.89 20.36
N SER A 211 -11.94 43.19 19.22
CA SER A 211 -12.91 43.40 18.13
C SER A 211 -14.29 42.84 18.46
N THR A 212 -15.33 43.56 18.03
CA THR A 212 -16.74 43.14 18.15
C THR A 212 -17.46 43.29 16.80
N PRO A 213 -18.03 42.23 16.21
CA PRO A 213 -18.08 40.84 16.69
C PRO A 213 -16.69 40.18 16.74
N VAL A 214 -16.54 39.17 17.61
CA VAL A 214 -15.29 38.40 17.76
C VAL A 214 -15.05 37.58 16.48
N PRO A 215 -13.91 37.74 15.79
CA PRO A 215 -13.59 36.94 14.60
C PRO A 215 -13.39 35.45 14.93
N ASP A 216 -13.63 34.58 13.95
CA ASP A 216 -13.35 33.14 14.09
C ASP A 216 -11.87 32.89 14.46
N GLY A 217 -11.63 31.88 15.30
CA GLY A 217 -10.28 31.60 15.81
C GLY A 217 -9.76 32.67 16.79
N SER A 218 -10.64 33.47 17.38
CA SER A 218 -10.29 34.49 18.37
C SER A 218 -11.11 34.34 19.65
N PHE A 219 -10.60 34.92 20.75
CA PHE A 219 -11.31 35.04 22.02
C PHE A 219 -11.28 36.49 22.49
N ALA A 220 -12.39 36.96 23.05
CA ALA A 220 -12.50 38.33 23.52
C ALA A 220 -11.64 38.58 24.77
N ILE A 221 -10.94 39.71 24.80
CA ILE A 221 -10.30 40.23 26.00
C ILE A 221 -11.38 40.82 26.91
N GLY A 222 -11.56 40.21 28.08
CA GLY A 222 -12.54 40.62 29.08
C GLY A 222 -12.05 41.77 29.96
N ALA A 223 -12.89 42.19 30.92
CA ALA A 223 -12.53 43.25 31.87
C ALA A 223 -11.32 42.89 32.75
N ASP A 224 -11.11 41.60 33.01
CA ASP A 224 -10.00 41.04 33.77
C ASP A 224 -9.60 39.66 33.20
N SER A 225 -8.52 39.08 33.72
CA SER A 225 -8.02 37.77 33.29
C SER A 225 -9.00 36.62 33.53
N THR A 226 -9.93 36.75 34.48
CA THR A 226 -10.95 35.72 34.73
C THR A 226 -11.98 35.70 33.61
N ALA A 227 -12.49 36.87 33.23
CA ALA A 227 -13.39 37.02 32.09
C ALA A 227 -12.70 36.59 30.78
N THR A 228 -11.43 36.95 30.58
CA THR A 228 -10.65 36.52 29.41
C THR A 228 -10.43 35.01 29.37
N ALA A 229 -10.12 34.37 30.51
CA ALA A 229 -9.96 32.91 30.59
C ALA A 229 -11.26 32.17 30.26
N ALA A 230 -12.41 32.69 30.72
CA ALA A 230 -13.72 32.14 30.35
C ALA A 230 -13.98 32.24 28.84
N ASN A 231 -13.66 33.38 28.21
CA ASN A 231 -13.78 33.56 26.76
C ASN A 231 -12.82 32.63 25.99
N LEU A 232 -11.59 32.45 26.47
CA LEU A 232 -10.63 31.51 25.91
C LEU A 232 -11.13 30.06 26.02
N ASN A 233 -11.70 29.67 27.16
CA ASN A 233 -12.27 28.34 27.36
C ASN A 233 -13.40 28.06 26.35
N ALA A 234 -14.31 29.02 26.15
CA ALA A 234 -15.39 28.90 25.16
C ALA A 234 -14.87 28.82 23.72
N ALA A 235 -13.86 29.64 23.37
CA ALA A 235 -13.24 29.60 22.05
C ALA A 235 -12.49 28.28 21.80
N LEU A 236 -11.80 27.74 22.82
CA LEU A 236 -11.11 26.46 22.74
C LEU A 236 -12.10 25.30 22.58
N ASN A 237 -13.21 25.29 23.33
CA ASN A 237 -14.28 24.29 23.16
C ASN A 237 -14.82 24.27 21.74
N THR A 238 -15.13 25.45 21.18
CA THR A 238 -15.60 25.56 19.80
C THR A 238 -14.55 25.05 18.80
N ALA A 239 -13.30 25.49 18.94
CA ALA A 239 -12.23 25.12 18.01
C ALA A 239 -11.91 23.62 18.05
N VAL A 240 -11.83 23.02 19.24
CA VAL A 240 -11.59 21.58 19.42
C VAL A 240 -12.78 20.77 18.92
N GLY A 241 -14.01 21.23 19.18
CA GLY A 241 -15.22 20.61 18.62
C GLY A 241 -15.19 20.60 17.09
N THR A 242 -14.84 21.72 16.45
CA THR A 242 -14.68 21.79 14.99
C THR A 242 -13.59 20.84 14.50
N LEU A 243 -12.42 20.80 15.15
CA LEU A 243 -11.33 19.90 14.78
C LEU A 243 -11.76 18.42 14.88
N ALA A 244 -12.44 18.06 15.96
CA ALA A 244 -12.95 16.70 16.19
C ALA A 244 -14.02 16.28 15.17
N ASN A 245 -14.87 17.21 14.73
CA ASN A 245 -15.94 16.95 13.76
C ASN A 245 -15.48 17.09 12.30
N THR A 246 -14.21 17.42 12.04
CA THR A 246 -13.66 17.63 10.68
C THR A 246 -12.41 16.81 10.45
N SER A 247 -11.21 17.34 10.76
CA SER A 247 -9.93 16.68 10.46
C SER A 247 -9.78 15.34 11.18
N LEU A 248 -10.28 15.24 12.41
CA LEU A 248 -10.26 13.97 13.16
C LEU A 248 -11.13 12.88 12.50
N VAL A 249 -12.25 13.24 11.84
CA VAL A 249 -13.09 12.27 11.12
C VAL A 249 -12.29 11.62 9.99
N ALA A 250 -11.61 12.44 9.18
CA ALA A 250 -10.77 11.96 8.09
C ALA A 250 -9.58 11.12 8.61
N ALA A 251 -8.89 11.60 9.64
CA ALA A 251 -7.77 10.86 10.25
C ALA A 251 -8.20 9.54 10.88
N SER A 252 -9.36 9.51 11.53
CA SER A 252 -9.96 8.29 12.10
C SER A 252 -10.22 7.25 11.01
N ALA A 253 -10.75 7.66 9.85
CA ALA A 253 -10.99 6.74 8.74
C ALA A 253 -9.68 6.18 8.16
N VAL A 254 -8.66 7.03 8.00
CA VAL A 254 -7.32 6.59 7.54
C VAL A 254 -6.70 5.60 8.53
N ALA A 255 -6.78 5.89 9.83
CA ALA A 255 -6.30 4.99 10.88
C ALA A 255 -7.08 3.65 10.90
N ALA A 256 -8.39 3.66 10.67
CA ALA A 256 -9.19 2.44 10.55
C ALA A 256 -8.74 1.60 9.35
N SER A 257 -8.48 2.22 8.21
CA SER A 257 -7.98 1.55 7.02
C SER A 257 -6.59 0.94 7.23
N ASP A 258 -5.69 1.67 7.90
CA ASP A 258 -4.37 1.14 8.25
C ASP A 258 -4.48 -0.07 9.19
N ASN A 259 -5.30 0.03 10.24
CA ASN A 259 -5.60 -1.09 11.15
C ASN A 259 -6.16 -2.32 10.41
N PHE A 260 -6.93 -2.10 9.34
CA PHE A 260 -7.55 -3.18 8.58
C PHE A 260 -6.61 -3.84 7.56
N PHE A 261 -5.82 -3.05 6.80
CA PHE A 261 -4.97 -3.58 5.73
C PHE A 261 -3.54 -3.92 6.16
N SER A 262 -2.98 -3.15 7.10
CA SER A 262 -1.57 -3.25 7.51
C SER A 262 -1.33 -4.26 8.64
N SER A 263 -2.40 -4.84 9.20
CA SER A 263 -2.33 -5.84 10.27
C SER A 263 -2.88 -7.20 9.83
N SER A 264 -2.29 -8.28 10.34
CA SER A 264 -2.75 -9.66 10.11
C SER A 264 -2.76 -10.43 11.44
N PRO A 265 -3.92 -10.73 12.04
CA PRO A 265 -5.27 -10.36 11.58
C PRO A 265 -5.53 -8.84 11.62
N PRO A 266 -6.55 -8.33 10.89
CA PRO A 266 -6.99 -6.95 10.99
C PRO A 266 -7.29 -6.52 12.44
N LEU A 267 -6.97 -5.27 12.79
CA LEU A 267 -7.26 -4.72 14.11
C LEU A 267 -8.64 -4.05 14.15
N ARG A 268 -9.36 -4.24 15.26
CA ARG A 268 -10.66 -3.63 15.54
C ARG A 268 -10.65 -2.89 16.87
N VAL A 269 -11.62 -1.99 17.04
CA VAL A 269 -11.89 -1.38 18.34
C VAL A 269 -12.28 -2.46 19.34
N ASP A 270 -11.62 -2.46 20.51
CA ASP A 270 -12.05 -3.29 21.63
C ASP A 270 -13.19 -2.58 22.37
N THR A 271 -14.40 -3.14 22.23
CA THR A 271 -15.63 -2.61 22.84
C THR A 271 -15.92 -3.17 24.22
N SER A 272 -14.95 -3.87 24.84
CA SER A 272 -15.08 -4.37 26.22
C SER A 272 -15.20 -3.24 27.26
N THR A 273 -14.77 -2.02 26.93
CA THR A 273 -14.96 -0.81 27.73
C THR A 273 -15.77 0.24 26.98
N ASN A 274 -16.45 1.11 27.72
CA ASN A 274 -17.15 2.27 27.16
C ASN A 274 -16.77 3.54 27.96
N PRO A 275 -16.03 4.50 27.37
CA PRO A 275 -15.53 4.48 25.99
C PRO A 275 -14.43 3.41 25.76
N PRO A 276 -14.19 2.99 24.50
CA PRO A 276 -13.08 2.10 24.16
C PRO A 276 -11.70 2.67 24.52
N VAL A 277 -10.80 1.80 24.98
CA VAL A 277 -9.43 2.17 25.39
C VAL A 277 -8.33 1.34 24.73
N ALA A 278 -8.68 0.32 23.96
CA ALA A 278 -7.72 -0.54 23.26
C ALA A 278 -8.21 -0.96 21.87
N LEU A 279 -7.27 -1.44 21.07
CA LEU A 279 -7.55 -2.23 19.88
C LEU A 279 -7.43 -3.72 20.23
N ARG A 280 -8.16 -4.56 19.51
CA ARG A 280 -8.06 -6.02 19.56
C ARG A 280 -7.87 -6.61 18.18
N ASN A 281 -7.34 -7.82 18.12
CA ASN A 281 -7.35 -8.60 16.90
C ASN A 281 -8.80 -8.94 16.49
N GLY A 282 -9.10 -8.76 15.21
CA GLY A 282 -10.24 -9.38 14.56
C GLY A 282 -10.10 -10.90 14.53
N THR A 283 -11.23 -11.57 14.48
CA THR A 283 -11.33 -13.03 14.34
C THR A 283 -11.88 -13.37 12.96
N SER A 284 -11.64 -14.60 12.51
CA SER A 284 -12.20 -15.08 11.24
C SER A 284 -13.73 -15.12 11.22
N THR A 285 -14.41 -15.02 12.37
CA THR A 285 -15.87 -15.02 12.46
C THR A 285 -16.49 -13.62 12.46
N ASP A 286 -15.75 -12.59 12.86
CA ASP A 286 -16.29 -11.24 13.08
C ASP A 286 -15.62 -10.15 12.21
N THR A 287 -14.57 -10.49 11.47
CA THR A 287 -13.79 -9.52 10.68
C THR A 287 -13.32 -10.16 9.39
N VAL A 288 -13.47 -9.44 8.27
CA VAL A 288 -12.94 -9.89 6.97
C VAL A 288 -11.42 -9.78 6.97
N SER A 289 -10.72 -10.86 6.63
CA SER A 289 -9.31 -10.78 6.22
C SER A 289 -9.25 -10.47 4.74
N TRP A 290 -8.76 -9.28 4.37
CA TRP A 290 -8.70 -8.86 2.97
C TRP A 290 -7.75 -9.73 2.14
N TYR A 291 -6.61 -10.12 2.72
CA TYR A 291 -5.60 -10.99 2.11
C TYR A 291 -5.91 -12.45 2.41
N THR A 292 -5.95 -13.27 1.35
CA THR A 292 -6.25 -14.72 1.40
C THR A 292 -5.09 -15.57 0.89
N GLY A 293 -4.03 -14.94 0.37
CA GLY A 293 -2.83 -15.63 -0.07
C GLY A 293 -1.92 -16.08 1.08
N GLU A 294 -0.78 -16.63 0.71
CA GLU A 294 0.20 -17.11 1.69
C GLU A 294 0.93 -15.96 2.40
N SER A 295 0.89 -15.96 3.73
CA SER A 295 1.64 -15.03 4.58
C SER A 295 2.91 -15.70 5.11
N GLY A 296 4.06 -15.04 4.93
CA GLY A 296 5.36 -15.51 5.38
C GLY A 296 6.33 -14.35 5.57
N THR A 297 7.41 -14.57 6.33
CA THR A 297 8.43 -13.55 6.62
C THR A 297 9.57 -13.54 5.60
N ASP A 298 9.64 -14.54 4.72
CA ASP A 298 10.62 -14.61 3.63
C ASP A 298 10.27 -13.63 2.50
N PRO A 299 11.25 -13.19 1.68
CA PRO A 299 10.99 -12.28 0.57
C PRO A 299 9.93 -12.81 -0.39
N ALA A 300 9.00 -11.94 -0.81
CA ALA A 300 7.91 -12.32 -1.70
C ALA A 300 8.39 -12.96 -3.02
N ARG A 301 9.52 -12.49 -3.58
CA ARG A 301 10.15 -13.06 -4.77
C ARG A 301 10.49 -14.54 -4.61
N GLY A 302 10.89 -14.96 -3.40
CA GLY A 302 11.25 -16.34 -3.07
C GLY A 302 10.06 -17.31 -2.98
N THR A 303 8.82 -16.82 -3.08
CA THR A 303 7.62 -17.69 -3.06
C THR A 303 7.46 -18.51 -4.32
N ALA A 304 8.09 -18.10 -5.43
CA ALA A 304 8.15 -18.88 -6.67
C ALA A 304 9.57 -18.87 -7.23
N VAL A 305 10.12 -20.07 -7.43
CA VAL A 305 11.49 -20.27 -7.94
C VAL A 305 11.44 -21.27 -9.07
N ALA A 306 12.13 -20.98 -10.17
CA ALA A 306 12.25 -21.88 -11.30
C ALA A 306 13.70 -21.97 -11.77
N GLY A 307 14.15 -23.20 -12.05
CA GLY A 307 15.41 -23.44 -12.75
C GLY A 307 15.24 -23.12 -14.23
N ILE A 308 16.03 -22.18 -14.73
CA ILE A 308 16.08 -21.84 -16.16
C ILE A 308 17.31 -22.40 -16.85
N ASP A 309 18.23 -22.97 -16.07
CA ASP A 309 19.41 -23.71 -16.51
C ASP A 309 19.91 -24.60 -15.36
N ASP A 310 20.86 -25.50 -15.63
CA ASP A 310 21.40 -26.48 -14.66
C ASP A 310 22.07 -25.81 -13.44
N SER A 311 22.43 -24.52 -13.55
CA SER A 311 23.04 -23.74 -12.46
C SER A 311 22.37 -22.39 -12.21
N ILE A 312 21.26 -22.09 -12.88
CA ILE A 312 20.62 -20.77 -12.79
C ILE A 312 19.15 -20.94 -12.39
N THR A 313 18.79 -20.38 -11.25
CA THR A 313 17.42 -20.28 -10.76
C THR A 313 16.96 -18.83 -10.74
N VAL A 314 15.71 -18.59 -11.09
CA VAL A 314 15.08 -17.27 -11.04
C VAL A 314 13.96 -17.27 -10.02
N GLN A 315 13.96 -16.25 -9.17
CA GLN A 315 12.90 -15.97 -8.20
C GLN A 315 11.95 -14.93 -8.81
N TYR A 316 10.65 -15.21 -8.81
CA TYR A 316 9.65 -14.40 -9.50
C TYR A 316 8.29 -14.37 -8.78
N GLY A 317 8.27 -14.77 -7.50
CA GLY A 317 7.07 -14.75 -6.68
C GLY A 317 6.58 -13.34 -6.34
N ALA A 318 5.32 -13.23 -5.97
CA ALA A 318 4.73 -11.99 -5.48
C ALA A 318 3.67 -12.27 -4.43
N ARG A 319 3.49 -11.33 -3.51
CA ARG A 319 2.39 -11.36 -2.54
C ARG A 319 1.63 -10.05 -2.58
N ALA A 320 0.30 -10.10 -2.57
CA ALA A 320 -0.51 -8.88 -2.55
C ALA A 320 -0.31 -8.08 -1.25
N ASN A 321 0.13 -8.71 -0.15
CA ASN A 321 0.42 -8.03 1.11
C ASN A 321 1.83 -7.41 1.20
N GLU A 322 2.55 -7.29 0.08
CA GLU A 322 3.77 -6.48 0.02
C GLU A 322 3.43 -5.00 0.33
N GLN A 323 4.32 -4.30 1.05
CA GLN A 323 4.07 -2.95 1.59
C GLN A 323 3.58 -1.98 0.50
N ALA A 324 4.21 -2.00 -0.69
CA ALA A 324 3.84 -1.11 -1.78
C ALA A 324 2.37 -1.25 -2.22
N PHE A 325 1.82 -2.46 -2.19
CA PHE A 325 0.43 -2.73 -2.56
C PHE A 325 -0.52 -2.38 -1.42
N VAL A 326 -0.14 -2.68 -0.18
CA VAL A 326 -0.93 -2.34 1.01
C VAL A 326 -1.13 -0.83 1.13
N GLU A 327 -0.08 -0.04 0.90
CA GLU A 327 -0.15 1.42 0.92
C GLU A 327 -1.11 1.97 -0.16
N ALA A 328 -1.04 1.45 -1.39
CA ALA A 328 -1.98 1.84 -2.45
C ALA A 328 -3.41 1.42 -2.09
N LEU A 329 -3.59 0.18 -1.65
CA LEU A 329 -4.90 -0.42 -1.40
C LEU A 329 -5.63 0.28 -0.25
N LYS A 330 -4.95 0.52 0.88
CA LYS A 330 -5.57 1.12 2.06
C LYS A 330 -6.04 2.56 1.82
N ASN A 331 -5.29 3.34 1.04
CA ASN A 331 -5.64 4.71 0.71
C ASN A 331 -6.76 4.78 -0.33
N ILE A 332 -6.73 3.93 -1.36
CA ILE A 332 -7.83 3.86 -2.33
C ILE A 332 -9.12 3.38 -1.66
N ALA A 333 -9.02 2.37 -0.79
CA ALA A 333 -10.17 1.81 -0.08
C ALA A 333 -10.82 2.80 0.89
N VAL A 334 -10.04 3.53 1.70
CA VAL A 334 -10.60 4.51 2.65
C VAL A 334 -11.30 5.64 1.92
N TYR A 335 -10.74 6.11 0.81
CA TYR A 335 -11.39 7.16 0.03
C TYR A 335 -12.70 6.69 -0.61
N ALA A 336 -12.76 5.42 -1.04
CA ALA A 336 -13.97 4.80 -1.54
C ALA A 336 -15.01 4.50 -0.45
N ALA A 337 -14.59 4.18 0.76
CA ALA A 337 -15.48 3.71 1.84
C ALA A 337 -16.06 4.83 2.71
N VAL A 338 -15.34 5.94 2.87
CA VAL A 338 -15.86 7.08 3.64
C VAL A 338 -17.05 7.66 2.90
N THR A 339 -18.19 7.77 3.57
CA THR A 339 -19.36 8.50 3.08
C THR A 339 -19.67 9.64 4.03
N THR A 340 -20.35 10.67 3.53
CA THR A 340 -20.80 11.78 4.38
C THR A 340 -22.27 12.05 4.13
N ASN A 341 -22.96 12.61 5.12
CA ASN A 341 -24.35 13.02 4.94
C ASN A 341 -24.38 14.45 4.39
N ALA A 342 -25.11 14.69 3.29
CA ALA A 342 -25.29 16.03 2.72
C ALA A 342 -25.96 17.04 3.68
N SER A 343 -26.64 16.55 4.72
CA SER A 343 -27.23 17.35 5.78
C SER A 343 -26.24 17.72 6.90
N ASN A 344 -25.04 17.12 6.91
CA ASN A 344 -24.01 17.43 7.90
C ASN A 344 -23.37 18.79 7.56
N PRO A 345 -23.45 19.80 8.44
CA PRO A 345 -22.84 21.12 8.18
C PRO A 345 -21.31 21.05 8.01
N ASN A 346 -20.66 20.01 8.52
CA ASN A 346 -19.22 19.81 8.44
C ASN A 346 -18.77 18.95 7.25
N ALA A 347 -19.69 18.46 6.40
CA ALA A 347 -19.36 17.51 5.32
C ALA A 347 -18.25 18.01 4.41
N ASN A 348 -18.33 19.26 3.95
CA ASN A 348 -17.29 19.84 3.07
C ASN A 348 -15.91 19.88 3.75
N ALA A 349 -15.86 20.20 5.04
CA ALA A 349 -14.60 20.25 5.78
C ALA A 349 -14.03 18.85 6.03
N GLN A 350 -14.89 17.85 6.32
CA GLN A 350 -14.50 16.44 6.43
C GLN A 350 -13.91 15.92 5.10
N LEU A 351 -14.57 16.19 3.97
CA LEU A 351 -14.11 15.79 2.65
C LEU A 351 -12.83 16.51 2.24
N THR A 352 -12.72 17.81 2.54
CA THR A 352 -11.47 18.56 2.30
C THR A 352 -10.30 17.94 3.06
N ALA A 353 -10.52 17.63 4.34
CA ALA A 353 -9.52 16.98 5.19
C ALA A 353 -9.14 15.57 4.71
N LEU A 354 -10.11 14.81 4.16
CA LEU A 354 -9.87 13.50 3.55
C LEU A 354 -9.08 13.63 2.25
N ASN A 355 -9.48 14.55 1.35
CA ASN A 355 -8.82 14.76 0.07
C ASN A 355 -7.35 15.13 0.23
N SER A 356 -7.03 16.06 1.14
CA SER A 356 -5.63 16.42 1.43
C SER A 356 -4.81 15.22 1.87
N ARG A 357 -5.35 14.39 2.78
CA ARG A 357 -4.69 13.15 3.21
C ARG A 357 -4.49 12.15 2.08
N MET A 358 -5.47 11.99 1.20
CA MET A 358 -5.34 11.09 0.05
C MET A 358 -4.27 11.56 -0.93
N VAL A 359 -4.17 12.87 -1.18
CA VAL A 359 -3.13 13.45 -2.04
C VAL A 359 -1.74 13.22 -1.46
N ASP A 360 -1.59 13.40 -0.15
CA ASP A 360 -0.32 13.23 0.56
C ASP A 360 0.05 11.76 0.70
N ASN A 361 -0.86 10.88 1.12
CA ASN A 361 -0.58 9.46 1.32
C ASN A 361 -0.29 8.71 0.00
N LEU A 362 -0.92 9.12 -1.11
CA LEU A 362 -0.63 8.57 -2.44
C LEU A 362 0.54 9.26 -3.15
N ALA A 363 1.25 10.18 -2.47
CA ALA A 363 2.54 10.67 -2.95
C ALA A 363 3.64 9.62 -2.73
N VAL A 364 4.71 9.75 -3.51
CA VAL A 364 5.90 8.89 -3.34
C VAL A 364 6.68 9.39 -2.13
N HIS A 365 6.80 8.55 -1.10
CA HIS A 365 7.53 8.87 0.12
C HIS A 365 8.90 8.17 0.15
N PRO A 366 10.00 8.89 0.44
CA PRO A 366 11.31 8.29 0.60
C PRO A 366 11.32 7.25 1.74
N GLY A 367 12.00 6.11 1.51
CA GLY A 367 12.20 5.08 2.53
C GLY A 367 11.07 4.06 2.67
N GLN A 368 10.03 4.13 1.82
CA GLN A 368 9.01 3.09 1.69
C GLN A 368 9.23 2.27 0.40
N GLN A 369 8.89 0.98 0.43
CA GLN A 369 8.89 0.16 -0.78
C GLN A 369 7.87 0.71 -1.77
N SER A 370 8.31 0.98 -2.99
CA SER A 370 7.47 1.43 -4.09
C SER A 370 7.10 0.29 -5.03
N ILE A 371 6.07 0.49 -5.86
CA ILE A 371 5.74 -0.47 -6.93
C ILE A 371 6.89 -0.56 -7.94
N GLN A 372 7.63 0.54 -8.14
CA GLN A 372 8.79 0.60 -9.02
C GLN A 372 9.94 -0.29 -8.52
N ASP A 373 10.13 -0.43 -7.21
CA ASP A 373 11.12 -1.35 -6.64
C ASP A 373 10.76 -2.81 -6.99
N ILE A 374 9.47 -3.16 -6.89
CA ILE A 374 8.96 -4.48 -7.28
C ILE A 374 9.16 -4.72 -8.79
N GLN A 375 8.89 -3.71 -9.62
CA GLN A 375 9.15 -3.79 -11.07
C GLN A 375 10.64 -3.96 -11.38
N ALA A 376 11.52 -3.32 -10.61
CA ALA A 376 12.97 -3.47 -10.76
C ALA A 376 13.43 -4.90 -10.43
N ASP A 377 12.90 -5.52 -9.36
CA ASP A 377 13.15 -6.94 -9.06
C ASP A 377 12.75 -7.85 -10.23
N PHE A 378 11.56 -7.62 -10.80
CA PHE A 378 11.08 -8.37 -11.95
C PHE A 378 11.90 -8.15 -13.22
N ALA A 379 12.37 -6.93 -13.46
CA ALA A 379 13.27 -6.63 -14.56
C ALA A 379 14.60 -7.38 -14.40
N GLY A 380 15.14 -7.48 -13.18
CA GLY A 380 16.31 -8.31 -12.86
C GLY A 380 16.10 -9.78 -13.17
N ALA A 381 14.93 -10.33 -12.80
CA ALA A 381 14.54 -11.70 -13.15
C ALA A 381 14.45 -11.91 -14.68
N GLN A 382 13.89 -10.97 -15.43
CA GLN A 382 13.83 -11.03 -16.89
C GLN A 382 15.22 -10.97 -17.54
N ALA A 383 16.12 -10.14 -17.03
CA ALA A 383 17.50 -10.08 -17.50
C ALA A 383 18.22 -11.43 -17.31
N ALA A 384 18.06 -12.07 -16.15
CA ALA A 384 18.61 -13.39 -15.89
C ALA A 384 18.06 -14.47 -16.85
N ILE A 385 16.74 -14.43 -17.13
CA ILE A 385 16.10 -15.32 -18.13
C ILE A 385 16.71 -15.09 -19.52
N GLN A 386 16.89 -13.84 -19.93
CA GLN A 386 17.44 -13.49 -21.23
C GLN A 386 18.90 -13.98 -21.39
N THR A 387 19.75 -13.76 -20.39
CA THR A 387 21.13 -14.26 -20.41
C THR A 387 21.19 -15.79 -20.49
N ALA A 388 20.34 -16.50 -19.75
CA ALA A 388 20.29 -17.96 -19.83
C ALA A 388 19.85 -18.44 -21.23
N LYS A 389 18.86 -17.77 -21.83
CA LYS A 389 18.38 -18.06 -23.19
C LYS A 389 19.47 -17.84 -24.24
N GLU A 390 20.24 -16.77 -24.15
CA GLU A 390 21.39 -16.51 -25.03
C GLU A 390 22.45 -17.60 -24.92
N ARG A 391 22.81 -17.99 -23.69
CA ARG A 391 23.77 -19.09 -23.44
C ARG A 391 23.27 -20.42 -24.01
N GLN A 392 21.99 -20.72 -23.84
CA GLN A 392 21.37 -21.94 -24.37
C GLN A 392 21.32 -21.95 -25.89
N THR A 393 21.05 -20.79 -26.50
CA THR A 393 21.09 -20.63 -27.96
C THR A 393 22.49 -20.88 -28.48
N GLN A 394 23.51 -20.28 -27.86
CA GLN A 394 24.91 -20.49 -28.23
C GLN A 394 25.33 -21.97 -28.07
N THR A 395 24.95 -22.61 -26.97
CA THR A 395 25.25 -24.03 -26.72
C THR A 395 24.56 -24.92 -27.74
N GLY A 396 23.31 -24.61 -28.09
CA GLY A 396 22.57 -25.29 -29.16
C GLY A 396 23.26 -25.16 -30.52
N SER A 397 23.73 -23.97 -30.88
CA SER A 397 24.49 -23.75 -32.12
C SER A 397 25.80 -24.54 -32.16
N VAL A 398 26.53 -24.62 -31.04
CA VAL A 398 27.76 -25.43 -30.95
C VAL A 398 27.44 -26.91 -31.07
N ALA A 399 26.39 -27.40 -30.40
CA ALA A 399 25.95 -28.78 -30.49
C ALA A 399 25.48 -29.14 -31.91
N GLN A 400 24.78 -28.24 -32.59
CA GLN A 400 24.39 -28.41 -33.99
C GLN A 400 25.61 -28.47 -34.91
N ALA A 401 26.59 -27.58 -34.74
CA ALA A 401 27.83 -27.62 -35.52
C ALA A 401 28.63 -28.93 -35.30
N MET A 402 28.65 -29.45 -34.07
CA MET A 402 29.25 -30.76 -33.78
C MET A 402 28.46 -31.91 -34.42
N LEU A 403 27.13 -31.87 -34.38
CA LEU A 403 26.27 -32.83 -35.07
C LEU A 403 26.48 -32.78 -36.58
N ASP A 404 26.52 -31.59 -37.17
CA ASP A 404 26.78 -31.39 -38.59
C ASP A 404 28.18 -31.87 -38.97
N THR A 405 29.16 -31.79 -38.07
CA THR A 405 30.50 -32.36 -38.30
C THR A 405 30.50 -33.89 -38.24
N ILE A 406 29.68 -34.49 -37.37
CA ILE A 406 29.58 -35.96 -37.21
C ILE A 406 28.70 -36.58 -38.32
N GLN A 407 27.60 -35.92 -38.68
CA GLN A 407 26.64 -36.36 -39.69
C GLN A 407 27.00 -35.89 -41.10
N GLY A 408 27.79 -34.81 -41.19
CA GLY A 408 28.34 -34.29 -42.42
C GLY A 408 29.31 -35.31 -43.00
N ILE A 409 28.77 -36.16 -43.85
CA ILE A 409 29.54 -36.94 -44.80
C ILE A 409 30.36 -35.93 -45.61
N ASP A 410 31.68 -35.96 -45.51
CA ASP A 410 32.53 -35.17 -46.39
C ASP A 410 32.37 -35.71 -47.81
N ASP A 411 31.67 -34.95 -48.66
CA ASP A 411 31.43 -35.31 -50.07
C ASP A 411 32.75 -35.57 -50.81
N ASN A 412 33.86 -34.95 -50.41
CA ASN A 412 35.17 -35.24 -50.97
C ASN A 412 35.74 -36.57 -50.45
N GLU A 413 35.51 -36.94 -49.20
CA GLU A 413 35.90 -38.25 -48.66
C GLU A 413 35.06 -39.36 -49.30
N VAL A 414 33.76 -39.13 -49.51
CA VAL A 414 32.90 -40.07 -50.24
C VAL A 414 33.26 -40.14 -51.71
N ALA A 415 33.52 -39.01 -52.37
CA ALA A 415 34.01 -39.01 -53.75
C ALA A 415 35.36 -39.73 -53.88
N ALA A 416 36.29 -39.54 -52.93
CA ALA A 416 37.57 -40.24 -52.91
C ALA A 416 37.41 -41.75 -52.66
N LYS A 417 36.52 -42.16 -51.74
CA LYS A 417 36.21 -43.58 -51.50
C LYS A 417 35.51 -44.22 -52.69
N ILE A 418 34.59 -43.51 -53.35
CA ILE A 418 33.92 -43.97 -54.59
C ILE A 418 34.93 -44.07 -55.73
N LEU A 419 35.84 -43.10 -55.88
CA LEU A 419 36.88 -43.12 -56.90
C LEU A 419 37.86 -44.27 -56.67
N ALA A 420 38.31 -44.47 -55.43
CA ALA A 420 39.16 -45.60 -55.05
C ALA A 420 38.45 -46.94 -55.30
N LEU A 421 37.15 -47.04 -55.01
CA LEU A 421 36.34 -48.21 -55.31
C LEU A 421 36.24 -48.45 -56.83
N GLN A 422 35.98 -47.40 -57.63
CA GLN A 422 36.00 -47.49 -59.10
C GLN A 422 37.37 -47.93 -59.64
N THR A 423 38.47 -47.41 -59.10
CA THR A 423 39.82 -47.83 -59.48
C THR A 423 40.07 -49.30 -59.11
N SER A 424 39.64 -49.74 -57.93
CA SER A 424 39.77 -51.14 -57.50
C SER A 424 38.93 -52.10 -58.36
N LEU A 425 37.75 -51.67 -58.78
CA LEU A 425 36.88 -52.41 -59.69
C LEU A 425 37.50 -52.48 -61.09
N GLN A 426 37.97 -51.36 -61.65
CA GLN A 426 38.67 -51.34 -62.94
C GLN A 426 39.92 -52.21 -62.94
N ALA A 427 40.72 -52.18 -61.86
CA ALA A 427 41.89 -53.05 -61.70
C ALA A 427 41.49 -54.53 -61.60
N SER A 428 40.41 -54.86 -60.89
CA SER A 428 39.87 -56.23 -60.83
C SER A 428 39.35 -56.69 -62.18
N TYR A 429 38.68 -55.82 -62.95
CA TYR A 429 38.23 -56.11 -64.31
C TYR A 429 39.40 -56.28 -65.29
N GLN A 430 40.44 -55.45 -65.22
CA GLN A 430 41.64 -55.62 -66.03
C GLN A 430 42.41 -56.90 -65.67
N THR A 431 42.50 -57.23 -64.38
CA THR A 431 43.12 -58.48 -63.91
C THR A 431 42.32 -59.71 -64.34
N THR A 432 40.98 -59.61 -64.30
CA THR A 432 40.10 -60.68 -64.81
C THR A 432 40.20 -60.80 -66.33
N ALA A 433 40.30 -59.69 -67.06
CA ALA A 433 40.47 -59.67 -68.51
C ALA A 433 41.86 -60.17 -68.96
N SER A 434 42.92 -59.89 -68.21
CA SER A 434 44.26 -60.45 -68.45
C SER A 434 44.33 -61.94 -68.11
N LEU A 435 43.66 -62.39 -67.04
CA LEU A 435 43.45 -63.81 -66.74
C LEU A 435 42.64 -64.51 -67.85
N TYR A 436 41.63 -63.83 -68.42
CA TYR A 436 40.87 -64.35 -69.56
C TYR A 436 41.70 -64.39 -70.86
N GLN A 437 42.63 -63.45 -71.07
CA GLN A 437 43.60 -63.50 -72.18
C GLN A 437 44.73 -64.53 -71.97
N MET A 438 44.97 -64.96 -70.73
CA MET A 438 45.85 -66.09 -70.38
C MET A 438 45.14 -67.45 -70.34
N SER A 439 43.81 -67.50 -70.54
CA SER A 439 43.09 -68.75 -70.71
C SER A 439 43.36 -69.35 -72.09
N LEU A 440 44.11 -70.47 -72.08
CA LEU A 440 44.39 -71.57 -73.03
C LEU A 440 43.93 -71.57 -74.50
N VAL A 441 43.07 -70.67 -74.99
CA VAL A 441 42.55 -70.68 -76.39
C VAL A 441 43.43 -69.89 -77.36
N LYS A 442 44.46 -69.17 -76.87
CA LYS A 442 45.47 -68.52 -77.73
C LYS A 442 46.77 -69.32 -77.90
N PHE A 443 46.84 -70.53 -77.32
CA PHE A 443 48.00 -71.42 -77.43
C PHE A 443 47.70 -72.73 -78.20
N LEU A 444 46.52 -72.81 -78.81
CA LEU A 444 46.18 -73.76 -79.88
C LEU A 444 45.78 -72.92 -81.10
#